data_AF-A0A8T4CC03-F1
#
_entry.id   AF-A0A8T4CC03-F1
#
_cell.length_a   1.000
_cell.length_b   1.000
_cell.length_c   1.000
_cell.angle_alpha   90.00
_cell.angle_beta   90.00
_cell.angle_gamma   90.00
#
_symmetry.space_group_name_H-M   'P 1'
#
loop_
_entity.id
_entity.type
_entity.pdbx_description
1 polymer ?
#
loop_
_entity_poly.entity_id
_entity_poly.type
_entity_poly.pdbx_seq_one_letter_code
_entity_poly.pdbx_strand_id
1 'polypeptide(L)'
;MKMLGIRELKHRYKLLRAEDRALSLADLGLPLPLSCGSPLIDSMLNERIAATPGMNEEEHLMRSWQLITSASERELDIVFKLLDGCLNDHKLLFAVYLFGRGDEKYRLLLERLPMKWRLLFPTAVIKPAAAFFTGWRRDIRFRLVDNVDFAGLKRGYHETLAKISDEQIMKYRDILREALALLHWKADGERELAIHDWCFGGGRMNGAIPLLSNYLRVRGLVAAGNRAGLAKELGGHEHRIPLTSFMGLLSNMGLHLSVDGNEAFRDYAVATATPIEAMLRLHEWGGWLDVHHIKEIALKATDPKGLQIPFHKVATAYISAPASLKPQLFDQIYVPVMKRFSSQMAEFIPKGTQMVLLQPNSFVNIMSLLFLATISYERSTRILLAGEDVKEHDDRTILGYDKLRDVLFMSRSGAEGFLLNEFGGHALRRSWRFDERVVASAFDRIDGDDLLILDLPFVFSTRILERLLHMKRVLNLANNFGSPSEVSLSVKYIPRISIRSNDMAYFGYSRFSEPAVSSLAGFIERLEWFDRAGGVIAC
;
A
#
# COMPACT_ATOMS: atom_id res chain seq x y z
N MET A 1 8.34 -26.49 -2.76
CA MET A 1 9.21 -25.96 -3.82
C MET A 1 10.52 -25.48 -3.18
N LYS A 2 11.70 -25.75 -3.76
CA LYS A 2 12.98 -25.26 -3.22
C LYS A 2 13.10 -23.78 -3.59
N MET A 3 13.06 -22.88 -2.60
CA MET A 3 13.14 -21.44 -2.83
C MET A 3 14.46 -21.09 -3.52
N LEU A 4 14.43 -20.44 -4.68
CA LEU A 4 15.63 -19.94 -5.35
C LEU A 4 16.26 -18.85 -4.47
N GLY A 5 17.58 -18.89 -4.28
CA GLY A 5 18.28 -17.82 -3.56
C GLY A 5 18.20 -16.48 -4.31
N ILE A 6 18.27 -15.36 -3.59
CA ILE A 6 18.20 -14.01 -4.21
C ILE A 6 19.26 -13.82 -5.30
N ARG A 7 20.46 -14.39 -5.09
CA ARG A 7 21.54 -14.44 -6.08
C ARG A 7 21.12 -15.09 -7.40
N GLU A 8 20.38 -16.18 -7.31
CA GLU A 8 19.89 -16.92 -8.47
C GLU A 8 18.79 -16.14 -9.19
N LEU A 9 17.89 -15.51 -8.43
CA LEU A 9 16.85 -14.63 -8.98
C LEU A 9 17.46 -13.44 -9.74
N LYS A 10 18.50 -12.80 -9.19
CA LYS A 10 19.23 -11.72 -9.87
C LYS A 10 19.97 -12.20 -11.10
N HIS A 11 20.64 -13.35 -11.04
CA HIS A 11 21.34 -13.90 -12.19
C HIS A 11 20.36 -14.19 -13.33
N ARG A 12 19.25 -14.85 -13.00
CA ARG A 12 18.15 -15.12 -13.94
C ARG A 12 17.56 -13.84 -14.51
N TYR A 13 17.29 -12.83 -13.69
CA TYR A 13 16.82 -11.53 -14.16
C TYR A 13 17.82 -10.87 -15.13
N LYS A 14 19.12 -10.89 -14.84
CA LYS A 14 20.15 -10.33 -15.73
C LYS A 14 20.22 -11.07 -17.06
N LEU A 15 20.11 -12.40 -17.05
CA LEU A 15 20.05 -13.22 -18.27
C LEU A 15 18.78 -12.89 -19.08
N LEU A 16 17.62 -12.91 -18.44
CA LEU A 16 16.35 -12.57 -19.08
C LEU A 16 16.35 -11.15 -19.65
N ARG A 17 16.96 -10.19 -18.95
CA ARG A 17 17.13 -8.82 -19.44
C ARG A 17 18.06 -8.75 -20.65
N ALA A 18 19.15 -9.53 -20.67
CA ALA A 18 20.04 -9.62 -21.83
C ALA A 18 19.35 -10.26 -23.04
N GLU A 19 18.32 -11.08 -22.80
CA GLU A 19 17.46 -11.68 -23.83
C GLU A 19 16.23 -10.80 -24.18
N ASP A 20 16.11 -9.58 -23.67
CA ASP A 20 14.92 -8.70 -23.78
C ASP A 20 13.60 -9.33 -23.27
N ARG A 21 13.71 -10.35 -22.41
CA ARG A 21 12.61 -11.07 -21.76
C ARG A 21 12.28 -10.57 -20.36
N ALA A 22 12.92 -9.49 -19.92
CA ALA A 22 12.63 -8.80 -18.68
C ALA A 22 12.70 -7.27 -18.86
N LEU A 23 11.82 -6.54 -18.19
CA LEU A 23 11.80 -5.05 -18.22
C LEU A 23 13.03 -4.48 -17.52
N SER A 24 13.49 -3.28 -17.90
CA SER A 24 14.60 -2.60 -17.24
C SER A 24 14.26 -2.23 -15.79
N LEU A 25 15.25 -2.32 -14.90
CA LEU A 25 15.11 -1.92 -13.49
C LEU A 25 14.63 -0.47 -13.31
N ALA A 26 14.96 0.42 -14.26
CA ALA A 26 14.51 1.80 -14.24
C ALA A 26 12.99 1.92 -14.45
N ASP A 27 12.41 0.98 -15.20
CA ASP A 27 11.00 1.01 -15.57
C ASP A 27 10.11 0.29 -14.54
N LEU A 28 10.69 -0.64 -13.76
CA LEU A 28 9.98 -1.36 -12.71
C LEU A 28 9.59 -0.47 -11.51
N GLY A 29 9.99 0.81 -11.51
CA GLY A 29 9.67 1.80 -10.46
C GLY A 29 10.18 1.44 -9.05
N LEU A 30 10.83 0.28 -8.90
CA LEU A 30 11.22 -0.38 -7.67
C LEU A 30 12.48 -1.22 -7.92
N PRO A 31 13.45 -1.21 -7.00
CA PRO A 31 14.73 -1.90 -7.17
C PRO A 31 14.62 -3.40 -6.79
N LEU A 32 13.60 -4.07 -7.33
CA LEU A 32 13.41 -5.51 -7.21
C LEU A 32 13.70 -6.20 -8.55
N PRO A 33 14.68 -7.10 -8.64
CA PRO A 33 14.97 -7.92 -9.81
C PRO A 33 14.13 -9.21 -9.75
N LEU A 34 12.82 -9.08 -9.52
CA LEU A 34 11.91 -10.22 -9.58
C LEU A 34 11.27 -10.20 -10.97
N SER A 35 11.93 -10.86 -11.92
CA SER A 35 11.33 -11.16 -13.23
C SER A 35 10.93 -12.62 -13.26
N CYS A 36 9.71 -12.87 -13.72
CA CYS A 36 9.25 -14.21 -14.04
C CYS A 36 9.66 -14.67 -15.45
N GLY A 37 10.28 -13.79 -16.24
CA GLY A 37 10.70 -14.05 -17.62
C GLY A 37 9.64 -13.80 -18.69
N SER A 38 8.50 -13.21 -18.32
CA SER A 38 7.53 -12.63 -19.25
C SER A 38 7.46 -11.11 -18.99
N PRO A 39 7.87 -10.26 -19.95
CA PRO A 39 7.80 -8.81 -19.82
C PRO A 39 6.37 -8.31 -19.53
N LEU A 40 5.37 -8.96 -20.12
CA LEU A 40 3.96 -8.67 -19.87
C LEU A 40 3.61 -8.90 -18.39
N ILE A 41 3.88 -10.09 -17.88
CA ILE A 41 3.56 -10.43 -16.48
C ILE A 41 4.33 -9.51 -15.53
N ASP A 42 5.62 -9.27 -15.77
CA ASP A 42 6.43 -8.38 -14.93
C ASP A 42 5.85 -6.94 -14.90
N SER A 43 5.41 -6.43 -16.05
CA SER A 43 4.78 -5.12 -16.19
C SER A 43 3.48 -5.05 -15.40
N MET A 44 2.61 -6.06 -15.56
CA MET A 44 1.30 -6.12 -14.91
C MET A 44 1.35 -6.11 -13.38
N LEU A 45 2.50 -6.29 -12.76
CA LEU A 45 2.66 -6.43 -11.31
C LEU A 45 3.43 -5.31 -10.65
N ASN A 46 4.40 -4.78 -11.38
CA ASN A 46 5.40 -3.89 -10.81
C ASN A 46 5.40 -2.53 -11.47
N GLU A 47 4.95 -2.44 -12.72
CA GLU A 47 4.89 -1.20 -13.46
C GLU A 47 3.50 -0.59 -13.27
N ARG A 48 3.45 0.50 -12.50
CA ARG A 48 2.25 1.35 -12.50
C ARG A 48 2.37 2.33 -13.67
N ILE A 49 1.25 2.64 -14.32
CA ILE A 49 1.22 3.70 -15.34
C ILE A 49 1.32 5.05 -14.61
N ALA A 50 2.56 5.48 -14.36
CA ALA A 50 2.91 6.69 -13.61
C ALA A 50 4.29 7.17 -14.07
N ALA A 51 4.59 8.47 -13.91
CA ALA A 51 5.88 9.00 -14.35
C ALA A 51 7.03 8.44 -13.50
N THR A 52 8.09 7.96 -14.17
CA THR A 52 9.34 7.52 -13.56
C THR A 52 10.51 8.40 -14.03
N PRO A 53 11.69 8.33 -13.39
CA PRO A 53 12.85 9.15 -13.77
C PRO A 53 13.34 8.96 -15.21
N GLY A 54 12.97 7.88 -15.89
CA GLY A 54 13.40 7.56 -17.26
C GLY A 54 12.27 7.41 -18.28
N MET A 55 11.00 7.48 -17.84
CA MET A 55 9.85 7.26 -18.72
C MET A 55 8.65 8.07 -18.20
N ASN A 56 8.01 8.82 -19.09
CA ASN A 56 6.79 9.55 -18.76
C ASN A 56 5.56 8.61 -18.79
N GLU A 57 4.41 9.11 -18.33
CA GLU A 57 3.19 8.29 -18.22
C GLU A 57 2.67 7.79 -19.57
N GLU A 58 2.88 8.55 -20.65
CA GLU A 58 2.49 8.20 -22.01
C GLU A 58 3.35 7.05 -22.55
N GLU A 59 4.65 7.13 -22.36
CA GLU A 59 5.59 6.08 -22.74
C GLU A 59 5.30 4.78 -21.98
N HIS A 60 5.02 4.86 -20.67
CA HIS A 60 4.58 3.70 -19.88
C HIS A 60 3.30 3.08 -20.46
N LEU A 61 2.29 3.91 -20.77
CA LEU A 61 1.03 3.42 -21.33
C LEU A 61 1.21 2.78 -22.71
N MET A 62 1.99 3.40 -23.60
CA MET A 62 2.27 2.87 -24.94
C MET A 62 2.97 1.51 -24.87
N ARG A 63 3.98 1.41 -24.01
CA ARG A 63 4.70 0.16 -23.80
C ARG A 63 3.80 -0.93 -23.23
N SER A 64 3.04 -0.63 -22.18
CA SER A 64 2.08 -1.56 -21.58
C SER A 64 1.05 -2.03 -22.60
N TRP A 65 0.57 -1.13 -23.47
CA TRP A 65 -0.33 -1.47 -24.56
C TRP A 65 0.32 -2.40 -25.58
N GLN A 66 1.57 -2.14 -25.97
CA GLN A 66 2.31 -3.01 -26.88
C GLN A 66 2.51 -4.42 -26.30
N LEU A 67 2.87 -4.52 -25.01
CA LEU A 67 3.02 -5.81 -24.32
C LEU A 67 1.71 -6.60 -24.30
N ILE A 68 0.59 -5.93 -24.02
CA ILE A 68 -0.74 -6.55 -23.97
C ILE A 68 -1.22 -6.99 -25.35
N THR A 69 -1.05 -6.13 -26.35
CA THR A 69 -1.48 -6.44 -27.74
C THR A 69 -0.63 -7.54 -28.39
N SER A 70 0.60 -7.74 -27.91
CA SER A 70 1.50 -8.81 -28.36
C SER A 70 1.40 -10.09 -27.52
N ALA A 71 0.52 -10.13 -26.52
CA ALA A 71 0.39 -11.26 -25.60
C ALA A 71 -0.03 -12.55 -26.33
N SER A 72 0.68 -13.64 -26.07
CA SER A 72 0.30 -14.98 -26.54
C SER A 72 -0.89 -15.56 -25.76
N GLU A 73 -1.59 -16.54 -26.33
CA GLU A 73 -2.68 -17.27 -25.62
C GLU A 73 -2.20 -17.93 -24.32
N ARG A 74 -0.94 -18.39 -24.27
CA ARG A 74 -0.35 -18.92 -23.04
C ARG A 74 -0.20 -17.84 -21.97
N GLU A 75 0.29 -16.66 -22.35
CA GLU A 75 0.45 -15.55 -21.41
C GLU A 75 -0.91 -15.02 -20.94
N LEU A 76 -1.89 -14.98 -21.84
CA LEU A 76 -3.30 -14.73 -21.52
C LEU A 76 -3.78 -15.66 -20.41
N ASP A 77 -3.63 -16.97 -20.59
CA ASP A 77 -4.06 -17.97 -19.59
C ASP A 77 -3.33 -17.81 -18.25
N ILE A 78 -2.04 -17.46 -18.27
CA ILE A 78 -1.28 -17.21 -17.04
C ILE A 78 -1.79 -15.94 -16.34
N VAL A 79 -2.02 -14.86 -17.07
CA VAL A 79 -2.62 -13.62 -16.53
C VAL A 79 -3.94 -13.95 -15.85
N PHE A 80 -4.81 -14.74 -16.49
CA PHE A 80 -6.09 -15.17 -15.90
C PHE A 80 -5.93 -15.97 -14.60
N LYS A 81 -4.91 -16.81 -14.49
CA LYS A 81 -4.61 -17.56 -13.25
C LYS A 81 -4.08 -16.66 -12.13
N LEU A 82 -3.49 -15.52 -12.46
CA LEU A 82 -2.79 -14.65 -11.51
C LEU A 82 -3.48 -13.31 -11.25
N LEU A 83 -4.70 -13.13 -11.77
CA LEU A 83 -5.41 -11.85 -11.77
C LEU A 83 -5.39 -11.14 -10.44
N ASP A 84 -5.63 -11.83 -9.33
CA ASP A 84 -5.84 -11.15 -8.05
C ASP A 84 -4.67 -10.24 -7.63
N GLY A 85 -3.42 -10.54 -8.03
CA GLY A 85 -2.29 -9.65 -7.73
C GLY A 85 -1.77 -8.78 -8.87
N CYS A 86 -2.39 -8.78 -10.05
CA CYS A 86 -2.07 -7.79 -11.08
C CYS A 86 -2.54 -6.39 -10.65
N LEU A 87 -1.79 -5.37 -11.07
CA LEU A 87 -2.13 -3.96 -10.89
C LEU A 87 -3.41 -3.61 -11.65
N ASN A 88 -4.24 -2.75 -11.03
CA ASN A 88 -5.55 -2.40 -11.57
C ASN A 88 -5.46 -1.72 -12.93
N ASP A 89 -4.48 -0.83 -13.12
CA ASP A 89 -4.26 -0.11 -14.38
C ASP A 89 -4.05 -1.11 -15.53
N HIS A 90 -3.23 -2.14 -15.29
CA HIS A 90 -2.95 -3.21 -16.26
C HIS A 90 -4.11 -4.16 -16.47
N LYS A 91 -4.80 -4.61 -15.40
CA LYS A 91 -6.04 -5.41 -15.52
C LYS A 91 -7.06 -4.72 -16.42
N LEU A 92 -7.20 -3.40 -16.25
CA LEU A 92 -8.14 -2.60 -17.01
C LEU A 92 -7.69 -2.42 -18.46
N LEU A 93 -6.41 -2.12 -18.69
CA LEU A 93 -5.85 -2.02 -20.04
C LEU A 93 -6.02 -3.35 -20.81
N PHE A 94 -5.83 -4.47 -20.12
CA PHE A 94 -6.04 -5.81 -20.66
C PHE A 94 -7.52 -6.08 -20.96
N ALA A 95 -8.43 -5.66 -20.09
CA ALA A 95 -9.87 -5.75 -20.34
C ALA A 95 -10.29 -4.92 -21.57
N VAL A 96 -9.72 -3.73 -21.74
CA VAL A 96 -9.95 -2.88 -22.91
C VAL A 96 -9.48 -3.58 -24.20
N TYR A 97 -8.30 -4.20 -24.17
CA TYR A 97 -7.77 -4.98 -25.29
C TYR A 97 -8.70 -6.14 -25.69
N LEU A 98 -9.12 -6.97 -24.73
CA LEU A 98 -10.01 -8.10 -25.01
C LEU A 98 -11.38 -7.65 -25.53
N PHE A 99 -11.92 -6.57 -24.97
CA PHE A 99 -13.16 -5.97 -25.46
C PHE A 99 -13.02 -5.48 -26.92
N GLY A 100 -11.92 -4.81 -27.26
CA GLY A 100 -11.65 -4.36 -28.64
C GLY A 100 -11.55 -5.51 -29.65
N ARG A 101 -11.25 -6.73 -29.19
CA ARG A 101 -11.23 -7.96 -30.00
C ARG A 101 -12.56 -8.72 -30.01
N GLY A 102 -13.57 -8.26 -29.27
CA GLY A 102 -14.83 -8.99 -29.08
C GLY A 102 -14.70 -10.24 -28.21
N ASP A 103 -13.65 -10.36 -27.40
CA ASP A 103 -13.45 -11.50 -26.48
C ASP A 103 -14.12 -11.24 -25.12
N GLU A 104 -15.21 -11.96 -24.85
CA GLU A 104 -16.02 -11.88 -23.63
C GLU A 104 -15.24 -12.18 -22.33
N LYS A 105 -14.02 -12.77 -22.41
CA LYS A 105 -13.14 -12.93 -21.24
C LYS A 105 -12.77 -11.60 -20.58
N TYR A 106 -12.94 -10.45 -21.24
CA TYR A 106 -12.76 -9.13 -20.62
C TYR A 106 -13.61 -8.97 -19.35
N ARG A 107 -14.79 -9.61 -19.28
CA ARG A 107 -15.67 -9.54 -18.11
C ARG A 107 -15.04 -10.15 -16.86
N LEU A 108 -14.27 -11.24 -17.02
CA LEU A 108 -13.54 -11.87 -15.91
C LEU A 108 -12.50 -10.91 -15.30
N LEU A 109 -11.84 -10.10 -16.14
CA LEU A 109 -10.92 -9.06 -15.68
C LEU A 109 -11.64 -7.96 -14.92
N LEU A 110 -12.78 -7.50 -15.44
CA LEU A 110 -13.62 -6.52 -14.76
C LEU A 110 -14.08 -7.03 -13.40
N GLU A 111 -14.46 -8.30 -13.29
CA GLU A 111 -14.85 -8.93 -12.03
C GLU A 111 -13.73 -9.00 -10.98
N ARG A 112 -12.47 -8.84 -11.38
CA ARG A 112 -11.31 -8.74 -10.45
C ARG A 112 -10.84 -7.31 -10.19
N LEU A 113 -11.44 -6.33 -10.86
CA LEU A 113 -11.18 -4.92 -10.62
C LEU A 113 -12.02 -4.40 -9.44
N PRO A 114 -11.52 -3.44 -8.64
CA PRO A 114 -12.35 -2.68 -7.73
C PRO A 114 -13.49 -1.97 -8.47
N MET A 115 -14.65 -1.81 -7.83
CA MET A 115 -15.86 -1.27 -8.49
C MET A 115 -15.61 0.05 -9.21
N LYS A 116 -14.81 0.96 -8.63
CA LYS A 116 -14.41 2.23 -9.27
C LYS A 116 -13.93 2.03 -10.71
N TRP A 117 -13.06 1.04 -10.93
CA TRP A 117 -12.47 0.74 -12.23
C TRP A 117 -13.46 0.09 -13.19
N ARG A 118 -14.39 -0.74 -12.68
CA ARG A 118 -15.48 -1.31 -13.50
C ARG A 118 -16.41 -0.20 -14.03
N LEU A 119 -16.78 0.73 -13.15
CA LEU A 119 -17.63 1.87 -13.51
C LEU A 119 -16.98 2.82 -14.51
N LEU A 120 -15.65 2.86 -14.49
CA LEU A 120 -14.82 3.64 -15.41
C LEU A 120 -14.55 2.94 -16.74
N PHE A 121 -14.85 1.65 -16.87
CA PHE A 121 -14.54 0.88 -18.07
C PHE A 121 -15.09 1.48 -19.36
N PRO A 122 -16.35 1.97 -19.43
CA PRO A 122 -16.84 2.64 -20.63
C PRO A 122 -16.03 3.87 -21.02
N THR A 123 -15.61 4.65 -20.03
CA THR A 123 -14.76 5.82 -20.24
C THR A 123 -13.40 5.40 -20.81
N ALA A 124 -12.80 4.33 -20.27
CA ALA A 124 -11.52 3.79 -20.74
C ALA A 124 -11.57 3.29 -22.19
N VAL A 125 -12.72 2.75 -22.62
CA VAL A 125 -12.95 2.27 -23.99
C VAL A 125 -13.22 3.43 -24.96
N ILE A 126 -14.06 4.40 -24.56
CA ILE A 126 -14.56 5.44 -25.47
C ILE A 126 -13.61 6.64 -25.61
N LYS A 127 -12.96 7.06 -24.51
CA LYS A 127 -12.11 8.27 -24.51
C LYS A 127 -10.67 7.97 -24.92
N PRO A 128 -9.92 8.98 -25.41
CA PRO A 128 -8.47 8.88 -25.57
C PRO A 128 -7.78 8.49 -24.26
N ALA A 129 -6.73 7.69 -24.36
CA ALA A 129 -6.13 7.00 -23.23
C ALA A 129 -5.53 7.94 -22.15
N ALA A 130 -5.17 9.18 -22.53
CA ALA A 130 -4.57 10.21 -21.66
C ALA A 130 -5.39 10.52 -20.42
N ALA A 131 -6.68 10.81 -20.60
CA ALA A 131 -7.49 11.34 -19.51
C ALA A 131 -7.70 10.31 -18.40
N PHE A 132 -7.53 9.03 -18.74
CA PHE A 132 -8.04 7.93 -17.97
C PHE A 132 -6.95 7.19 -17.17
N PHE A 133 -5.84 6.81 -17.82
CA PHE A 133 -4.77 6.05 -17.16
C PHE A 133 -3.73 6.93 -16.46
N THR A 134 -3.47 8.13 -16.98
CA THR A 134 -2.38 8.99 -16.48
C THR A 134 -2.84 10.08 -15.53
N GLY A 135 -4.16 10.20 -15.32
CA GLY A 135 -4.77 11.12 -14.37
C GLY A 135 -4.26 12.55 -14.54
N TRP A 136 -4.85 13.30 -15.49
CA TRP A 136 -4.78 14.77 -15.62
C TRP A 136 -3.95 15.37 -16.77
N ARG A 137 -3.28 14.60 -17.65
CA ARG A 137 -2.65 15.16 -18.87
C ARG A 137 -3.51 14.97 -20.12
N ARG A 138 -3.68 16.06 -20.88
CA ARG A 138 -4.63 16.16 -22.03
C ARG A 138 -4.05 15.70 -23.38
N ASP A 139 -2.79 15.27 -23.44
CA ASP A 139 -2.05 15.24 -24.72
C ASP A 139 -1.80 13.84 -25.33
N ILE A 140 -2.24 12.73 -24.71
CA ILE A 140 -2.17 11.41 -25.36
C ILE A 140 -3.38 11.24 -26.30
N ARG A 141 -3.15 11.43 -27.60
CA ARG A 141 -4.22 11.55 -28.61
C ARG A 141 -4.73 10.23 -29.19
N PHE A 142 -4.14 9.09 -28.84
CA PHE A 142 -4.55 7.81 -29.42
C PHE A 142 -5.68 7.14 -28.63
N ARG A 143 -6.55 6.43 -29.36
CA ARG A 143 -7.58 5.57 -28.80
C ARG A 143 -7.01 4.16 -28.67
N LEU A 144 -7.45 3.44 -27.64
CA LEU A 144 -7.09 2.04 -27.44
C LEU A 144 -8.02 1.09 -28.21
N VAL A 145 -9.24 1.55 -28.50
CA VAL A 145 -10.24 0.81 -29.27
C VAL A 145 -10.69 1.68 -30.43
N ASP A 146 -10.42 1.24 -31.65
CA ASP A 146 -10.76 2.00 -32.86
C ASP A 146 -12.25 1.96 -33.17
N ASN A 147 -12.88 0.78 -33.02
CA ASN A 147 -14.30 0.54 -33.26
C ASN A 147 -14.99 0.06 -31.98
N VAL A 148 -15.78 0.93 -31.35
CA VAL A 148 -16.45 0.62 -30.08
C VAL A 148 -17.78 -0.06 -30.32
N ASP A 149 -17.95 -1.30 -29.82
CA ASP A 149 -19.26 -1.94 -29.71
C ASP A 149 -20.07 -1.34 -28.54
N PHE A 150 -20.83 -0.28 -28.83
CA PHE A 150 -21.67 0.37 -27.83
C PHE A 150 -22.75 -0.56 -27.25
N ALA A 151 -23.24 -1.56 -28.00
CA ALA A 151 -24.27 -2.46 -27.51
C ALA A 151 -23.70 -3.46 -26.49
N GLY A 152 -22.54 -4.06 -26.80
CA GLY A 152 -21.79 -4.90 -25.87
C GLY A 152 -21.37 -4.13 -24.61
N LEU A 153 -20.88 -2.89 -24.78
CA LEU A 153 -20.46 -2.05 -23.66
C LEU A 153 -21.63 -1.70 -22.73
N LYS A 154 -22.82 -1.41 -23.29
CA LYS A 154 -24.05 -1.21 -22.50
C LYS A 154 -24.44 -2.44 -21.71
N ARG A 155 -24.41 -3.63 -22.35
CA ARG A 155 -24.74 -4.91 -21.70
C ARG A 155 -23.83 -5.18 -20.49
N GLY A 156 -22.52 -5.04 -20.66
CA GLY A 156 -21.57 -5.20 -19.55
C GLY A 156 -21.75 -4.13 -18.45
N TYR A 157 -22.19 -2.93 -18.82
CA TYR A 157 -22.48 -1.88 -17.85
C TYR A 157 -23.75 -2.13 -17.04
N HIS A 158 -24.80 -2.71 -17.63
CA HIS A 158 -26.01 -3.16 -16.89
C HIS A 158 -25.62 -4.16 -15.80
N GLU A 159 -24.79 -5.15 -16.14
CA GLU A 159 -24.28 -6.14 -15.17
C GLU A 159 -23.47 -5.47 -14.05
N THR A 160 -22.73 -4.40 -14.36
CA THR A 160 -21.97 -3.62 -13.38
C THR A 160 -22.90 -2.82 -12.46
N LEU A 161 -23.91 -2.15 -13.01
CA LEU A 161 -24.91 -1.38 -12.25
C LEU A 161 -25.84 -2.28 -11.41
N ALA A 162 -26.03 -3.54 -11.80
CA ALA A 162 -26.75 -4.51 -10.97
C ALA A 162 -25.94 -4.92 -9.72
N LYS A 163 -24.60 -4.92 -9.81
CA LYS A 163 -23.68 -5.35 -8.72
C LYS A 163 -23.20 -4.20 -7.83
N ILE A 164 -23.41 -2.94 -8.21
CA ILE A 164 -22.93 -1.77 -7.44
C ILE A 164 -23.76 -1.58 -6.17
N SER A 165 -23.09 -1.44 -5.02
CA SER A 165 -23.78 -1.13 -3.75
C SER A 165 -24.24 0.33 -3.70
N ASP A 166 -25.18 0.63 -2.83
CA ASP A 166 -25.70 1.99 -2.71
C ASP A 166 -24.62 2.99 -2.26
N GLU A 167 -23.71 2.58 -1.36
CA GLU A 167 -22.57 3.39 -0.92
C GLU A 167 -21.66 3.72 -2.10
N GLN A 168 -21.45 2.76 -2.99
CA GLN A 168 -20.64 2.93 -4.19
C GLN A 168 -21.31 3.87 -5.20
N ILE A 169 -22.64 3.83 -5.32
CA ILE A 169 -23.38 4.80 -6.16
C ILE A 169 -23.17 6.23 -5.66
N MET A 170 -23.31 6.43 -4.35
CA MET A 170 -23.12 7.75 -3.76
C MET A 170 -21.66 8.22 -3.92
N LYS A 171 -20.69 7.34 -3.64
CA LYS A 171 -19.26 7.64 -3.71
C LYS A 171 -18.77 7.94 -5.12
N TYR A 172 -19.27 7.22 -6.13
CA TYR A 172 -18.79 7.30 -7.51
C TYR A 172 -19.74 8.05 -8.43
N ARG A 173 -20.54 8.98 -7.90
CA ARG A 173 -21.52 9.78 -8.66
C ARG A 173 -20.95 10.40 -9.94
N ASP A 174 -19.79 11.04 -9.87
CA ASP A 174 -19.23 11.73 -11.04
C ASP A 174 -18.74 10.75 -12.12
N ILE A 175 -18.20 9.61 -11.68
CA ILE A 175 -17.78 8.51 -12.57
C ILE A 175 -19.00 7.91 -13.27
N LEU A 176 -20.06 7.63 -12.51
CA LEU A 176 -21.33 7.15 -13.04
C LEU A 176 -21.91 8.15 -14.04
N ARG A 177 -22.00 9.43 -13.67
CA ARG A 177 -22.55 10.48 -14.55
C ARG A 177 -21.80 10.54 -15.88
N GLU A 178 -20.48 10.49 -15.84
CA GLU A 178 -19.65 10.50 -17.05
C GLU A 178 -19.90 9.26 -17.92
N ALA A 179 -19.83 8.07 -17.35
CA ALA A 179 -20.04 6.83 -18.09
C ALA A 179 -21.46 6.72 -18.67
N LEU A 180 -22.48 7.07 -17.90
CA LEU A 180 -23.89 7.10 -18.36
C LEU A 180 -24.10 8.09 -19.51
N ALA A 181 -23.45 9.27 -19.44
CA ALA A 181 -23.49 10.26 -20.51
C ALA A 181 -22.82 9.73 -21.79
N LEU A 182 -21.64 9.13 -21.67
CA LEU A 182 -20.91 8.55 -22.80
C LEU A 182 -21.67 7.40 -23.46
N LEU A 183 -22.38 6.61 -22.67
CA LEU A 183 -23.18 5.49 -23.17
C LEU A 183 -24.54 5.93 -23.73
N HIS A 184 -24.94 7.21 -23.61
CA HIS A 184 -26.32 7.63 -23.88
C HIS A 184 -27.31 6.70 -23.18
N TRP A 185 -27.13 6.55 -21.86
CA TRP A 185 -27.80 5.53 -21.07
C TRP A 185 -29.32 5.66 -21.12
N LYS A 186 -30.00 4.53 -21.24
CA LYS A 186 -31.45 4.42 -21.04
C LYS A 186 -31.63 3.45 -19.89
N ALA A 187 -32.16 3.95 -18.77
CA ALA A 187 -32.37 3.13 -17.59
C ALA A 187 -33.36 1.99 -17.88
N ASP A 188 -32.99 0.79 -17.44
CA ASP A 188 -33.88 -0.37 -17.44
C ASP A 188 -34.27 -0.71 -15.99
N GLY A 189 -35.52 -0.43 -15.64
CA GLY A 189 -36.05 -0.62 -14.28
C GLY A 189 -35.84 0.56 -13.31
N GLU A 190 -36.49 0.45 -12.14
CA GLU A 190 -36.57 1.55 -11.17
C GLU A 190 -35.22 1.94 -10.56
N ARG A 191 -34.35 0.95 -10.32
CA ARG A 191 -33.05 1.18 -9.69
C ARG A 191 -32.06 1.92 -10.60
N GLU A 192 -32.02 1.57 -11.88
CA GLU A 192 -31.19 2.29 -12.85
C GLU A 192 -31.72 3.71 -13.09
N LEU A 193 -33.04 3.88 -13.10
CA LEU A 193 -33.66 5.20 -13.17
C LEU A 193 -33.24 6.05 -11.97
N ALA A 194 -33.23 5.47 -10.77
CA ALA A 194 -32.75 6.12 -9.56
C ALA A 194 -31.28 6.57 -9.70
N ILE A 195 -30.40 5.70 -10.20
CA ILE A 195 -28.98 6.03 -10.45
C ILE A 195 -28.86 7.19 -11.46
N HIS A 196 -29.62 7.11 -12.55
CA HIS A 196 -29.64 8.15 -13.57
C HIS A 196 -30.07 9.50 -12.97
N ASP A 197 -31.18 9.52 -12.24
CA ASP A 197 -31.73 10.72 -11.59
C ASP A 197 -30.80 11.28 -10.51
N TRP A 198 -30.08 10.42 -9.78
CA TRP A 198 -29.02 10.84 -8.88
C TRP A 198 -27.88 11.58 -9.60
N CYS A 199 -27.51 11.11 -10.79
CA CYS A 199 -26.44 11.68 -11.60
C CYS A 199 -26.84 12.99 -12.28
N PHE A 200 -28.07 13.08 -12.81
CA PHE A 200 -28.51 14.19 -13.68
C PHE A 200 -29.67 15.02 -13.09
N GLY A 201 -30.54 14.43 -12.28
CA GLY A 201 -31.84 14.97 -11.85
C GLY A 201 -31.81 15.99 -10.70
N GLY A 202 -30.66 16.57 -10.36
CA GLY A 202 -30.58 17.67 -9.39
C GLY A 202 -31.07 17.36 -7.97
N GLY A 203 -31.22 16.08 -7.60
CA GLY A 203 -31.68 15.64 -6.27
C GLY A 203 -33.16 15.22 -6.19
N ARG A 204 -33.88 15.12 -7.32
CA ARG A 204 -35.18 14.45 -7.40
C ARG A 204 -34.95 13.03 -7.91
N MET A 205 -35.22 12.03 -7.09
CA MET A 205 -35.00 10.62 -7.40
C MET A 205 -36.19 9.81 -6.86
N ASN A 206 -36.59 8.76 -7.57
CA ASN A 206 -37.51 7.75 -7.03
C ASN A 206 -36.85 7.02 -5.84
N GLY A 207 -37.62 6.68 -4.81
CA GLY A 207 -37.09 6.11 -3.55
C GLY A 207 -36.50 4.69 -3.65
N ALA A 208 -36.17 4.21 -4.85
CA ALA A 208 -35.73 2.85 -5.13
C ALA A 208 -34.33 2.52 -4.58
N ILE A 209 -33.57 3.53 -4.14
CA ILE A 209 -32.28 3.36 -3.46
C ILE A 209 -32.39 3.95 -2.05
N PRO A 210 -32.55 3.10 -1.01
CA PRO A 210 -32.77 3.54 0.37
C PRO A 210 -31.69 4.48 0.89
N LEU A 211 -30.41 4.18 0.64
CA LEU A 211 -29.30 5.02 1.13
C LEU A 211 -29.34 6.44 0.53
N LEU A 212 -29.63 6.56 -0.76
CA LEU A 212 -29.68 7.86 -1.44
C LEU A 212 -30.91 8.66 -1.01
N SER A 213 -32.03 7.97 -0.76
CA SER A 213 -33.23 8.57 -0.16
C SER A 213 -32.94 9.10 1.24
N ASN A 214 -32.22 8.33 2.07
CA ASN A 214 -31.76 8.76 3.38
C ASN A 214 -30.83 9.97 3.27
N TYR A 215 -29.83 9.91 2.37
CA TYR A 215 -28.92 11.03 2.12
C TYR A 215 -29.64 12.33 1.74
N LEU A 216 -30.63 12.27 0.84
CA LEU A 216 -31.41 13.45 0.44
C LEU A 216 -32.22 14.03 1.60
N ARG A 217 -32.80 13.18 2.45
CA ARG A 217 -33.51 13.61 3.67
C ARG A 217 -32.58 14.28 4.67
N VAL A 218 -31.44 13.65 4.96
CA VAL A 218 -30.39 14.19 5.84
C VAL A 218 -29.84 15.51 5.29
N ARG A 219 -29.61 15.61 3.98
CA ARG A 219 -29.21 16.86 3.31
C ARG A 219 -30.27 17.95 3.47
N GLY A 220 -31.56 17.60 3.38
CA GLY A 220 -32.67 18.52 3.63
C GLY A 220 -32.68 19.05 5.06
N LEU A 221 -32.45 18.18 6.05
CA LEU A 221 -32.33 18.57 7.47
C LEU A 221 -31.14 19.51 7.71
N VAL A 222 -30.00 19.25 7.07
CA VAL A 222 -28.81 20.11 7.11
C VAL A 222 -29.09 21.48 6.49
N ALA A 223 -29.72 21.52 5.31
CA ALA A 223 -30.09 22.77 4.64
C ALA A 223 -31.08 23.62 5.47
N ALA A 224 -31.93 22.96 6.27
CA ALA A 224 -32.86 23.61 7.20
C ALA A 224 -32.24 23.95 8.58
N GLY A 225 -30.97 23.59 8.84
CA GLY A 225 -30.33 23.79 10.14
C GLY A 225 -30.93 22.97 11.29
N ASN A 226 -31.68 21.89 10.99
CA ASN A 226 -32.41 21.11 11.99
C ASN A 226 -31.53 20.04 12.67
N ARG A 227 -30.72 20.46 13.65
CA ARG A 227 -29.79 19.58 14.38
C ARG A 227 -30.47 18.42 15.11
N ALA A 228 -31.60 18.67 15.78
CA ALA A 228 -32.33 17.64 16.53
C ALA A 228 -32.95 16.60 15.58
N GLY A 229 -33.53 17.05 14.47
CA GLY A 229 -34.01 16.16 13.41
C GLY A 229 -32.89 15.35 12.79
N LEU A 230 -31.72 15.95 12.55
CA LEU A 230 -30.54 15.27 12.04
C LEU A 230 -30.07 14.14 12.97
N ALA A 231 -29.91 14.41 14.27
CA ALA A 231 -29.50 13.39 15.24
C ALA A 231 -30.51 12.23 15.32
N LYS A 232 -31.82 12.54 15.29
CA LYS A 232 -32.88 11.53 15.27
C LYS A 232 -32.83 10.67 14.00
N GLU A 233 -32.63 11.28 12.85
CA GLU A 233 -32.56 10.56 11.58
C GLU A 233 -31.36 9.61 11.54
N LEU A 234 -30.21 10.03 12.04
CA LEU A 234 -28.98 9.23 12.03
C LEU A 234 -29.04 8.02 12.99
N GLY A 235 -29.81 8.10 14.07
CA GLY A 235 -29.88 7.05 15.10
C GLY A 235 -30.65 5.77 14.70
N GLY A 236 -31.33 5.74 13.55
CA GLY A 236 -32.32 4.71 13.24
C GLY A 236 -32.19 3.94 11.91
N HIS A 237 -31.14 4.15 11.11
CA HIS A 237 -31.10 3.59 9.75
C HIS A 237 -30.14 2.41 9.57
N GLU A 238 -30.65 1.34 8.94
CA GLU A 238 -29.87 0.22 8.42
C GLU A 238 -28.90 0.68 7.30
N HIS A 239 -29.24 1.73 6.56
CA HIS A 239 -28.45 2.29 5.47
C HIS A 239 -27.72 3.57 5.90
N ARG A 240 -26.53 3.41 6.48
CA ARG A 240 -25.72 4.52 6.99
C ARG A 240 -24.99 5.24 5.85
N ILE A 241 -25.03 6.57 5.87
CA ILE A 241 -24.32 7.45 4.94
C ILE A 241 -22.80 7.28 5.16
N PRO A 242 -22.02 6.87 4.14
CA PRO A 242 -20.56 6.84 4.19
C PRO A 242 -19.92 8.06 4.83
N LEU A 243 -18.93 7.82 5.69
CA LEU A 243 -18.28 8.83 6.52
C LEU A 243 -17.87 10.06 5.73
N THR A 244 -17.22 9.89 4.58
CA THR A 244 -16.77 11.01 3.75
C THR A 244 -17.93 11.95 3.36
N SER A 245 -19.10 11.40 2.99
CA SER A 245 -20.29 12.21 2.67
C SER A 245 -20.93 12.81 3.92
N PHE A 246 -20.97 12.06 5.01
CA PHE A 246 -21.46 12.53 6.30
C PHE A 246 -20.65 13.73 6.83
N MET A 247 -19.31 13.67 6.76
CA MET A 247 -18.43 14.78 7.16
C MET A 247 -18.67 16.03 6.32
N GLY A 248 -18.92 15.88 5.01
CA GLY A 248 -19.30 17.01 4.15
C GLY A 248 -20.64 17.64 4.57
N LEU A 249 -21.61 16.83 4.97
CA LEU A 249 -22.90 17.30 5.50
C LEU A 249 -22.75 18.05 6.84
N LEU A 250 -21.94 17.52 7.76
CA LEU A 250 -21.65 18.21 9.03
C LEU A 250 -20.95 19.56 8.80
N SER A 251 -19.97 19.59 7.90
CA SER A 251 -19.25 20.81 7.54
C SER A 251 -20.18 21.89 6.99
N ASN A 252 -21.16 21.53 6.15
CA ASN A 252 -22.16 22.48 5.64
C ASN A 252 -23.06 23.05 6.74
N MET A 253 -23.22 22.32 7.84
CA MET A 253 -23.98 22.76 9.02
C MET A 253 -23.11 23.48 10.06
N GLY A 254 -21.80 23.64 9.81
CA GLY A 254 -20.85 24.23 10.76
C GLY A 254 -20.61 23.36 12.01
N LEU A 255 -20.89 22.05 11.94
CA LEU A 255 -20.68 21.14 13.06
C LEU A 255 -19.27 20.51 13.03
N HIS A 256 -18.64 20.48 14.19
CA HIS A 256 -17.36 19.80 14.41
C HIS A 256 -17.53 18.66 15.41
N LEU A 257 -17.03 17.47 15.06
CA LEU A 257 -17.14 16.29 15.93
C LEU A 257 -16.46 16.49 17.29
N SER A 258 -15.42 17.32 17.37
CA SER A 258 -14.69 17.58 18.63
C SER A 258 -15.46 18.42 19.66
N VAL A 259 -16.59 19.04 19.29
CA VAL A 259 -17.38 19.90 20.19
C VAL A 259 -18.31 19.06 21.06
N ASP A 260 -18.45 19.40 22.33
CA ASP A 260 -19.34 18.71 23.28
C ASP A 260 -20.83 18.82 22.87
N GLY A 261 -21.63 17.80 23.17
CA GLY A 261 -23.02 17.70 22.72
C GLY A 261 -23.20 17.14 21.31
N ASN A 262 -22.13 16.60 20.69
CA ASN A 262 -22.15 15.96 19.37
C ASN A 262 -21.95 14.43 19.45
N GLU A 263 -22.25 13.81 20.59
CA GLU A 263 -22.03 12.38 20.87
C GLU A 263 -22.70 11.49 19.82
N ALA A 264 -23.98 11.75 19.51
CA ALA A 264 -24.69 11.00 18.46
C ALA A 264 -24.03 11.08 17.07
N PHE A 265 -23.35 12.19 16.75
CA PHE A 265 -22.63 12.34 15.48
C PHE A 265 -21.26 11.65 15.50
N ARG A 266 -20.59 11.60 16.67
CA ARG A 266 -19.35 10.85 16.90
C ARG A 266 -19.61 9.34 16.74
N ASP A 267 -20.64 8.86 17.42
CA ASP A 267 -21.08 7.46 17.35
C ASP A 267 -21.39 7.10 15.90
N TYR A 268 -22.19 7.92 15.22
CA TYR A 268 -22.49 7.70 13.81
C TYR A 268 -21.22 7.67 12.97
N ALA A 269 -20.31 8.65 13.11
CA ALA A 269 -19.06 8.73 12.34
C ALA A 269 -18.22 7.45 12.46
N VAL A 270 -17.99 6.95 13.68
CA VAL A 270 -17.24 5.71 13.91
C VAL A 270 -17.97 4.52 13.30
N ALA A 271 -19.29 4.53 13.38
CA ALA A 271 -20.12 3.44 12.93
C ALA A 271 -20.16 3.30 11.39
N THR A 272 -20.08 4.40 10.65
CA THR A 272 -20.00 4.43 9.17
C THR A 272 -18.57 4.40 8.61
N ALA A 273 -17.56 4.69 9.42
CA ALA A 273 -16.17 4.66 8.99
C ALA A 273 -15.75 3.27 8.49
N THR A 274 -15.09 3.22 7.33
CA THR A 274 -14.31 2.04 6.96
C THR A 274 -13.14 1.87 7.95
N PRO A 275 -12.62 0.65 8.13
CA PRO A 275 -11.46 0.42 8.98
C PRO A 275 -10.28 1.37 8.65
N ILE A 276 -10.01 1.60 7.37
CA ILE A 276 -8.93 2.50 6.92
C ILE A 276 -9.23 3.95 7.30
N GLU A 277 -10.45 4.44 7.05
CA GLU A 277 -10.84 5.82 7.38
C GLU A 277 -10.75 6.07 8.88
N ALA A 278 -11.21 5.13 9.71
CA ALA A 278 -11.13 5.23 11.16
C ALA A 278 -9.67 5.32 11.63
N MET A 279 -8.79 4.46 11.11
CA MET A 279 -7.37 4.46 11.46
C MET A 279 -6.69 5.79 11.06
N LEU A 280 -6.95 6.30 9.86
CA LEU A 280 -6.36 7.57 9.40
C LEU A 280 -6.82 8.78 10.22
N ARG A 281 -7.98 8.70 10.87
CA ARG A 281 -8.57 9.79 11.67
C ARG A 281 -8.33 9.68 13.18
N LEU A 282 -7.58 8.68 13.66
CA LEU A 282 -7.31 8.53 15.10
C LEU A 282 -6.68 9.78 15.74
N HIS A 283 -5.86 10.52 15.00
CA HIS A 283 -5.27 11.78 15.47
C HIS A 283 -6.32 12.90 15.66
N GLU A 284 -7.37 12.91 14.82
CA GLU A 284 -8.47 13.87 14.86
C GLU A 284 -9.50 13.48 15.93
N TRP A 285 -9.78 12.18 16.04
CA TRP A 285 -10.86 11.66 16.88
C TRP A 285 -10.42 11.40 18.31
N GLY A 286 -9.13 11.23 18.55
CA GLY A 286 -8.68 10.61 19.78
C GLY A 286 -8.90 11.43 21.06
N GLY A 287 -9.28 12.70 20.96
CA GLY A 287 -9.73 13.50 22.11
C GLY A 287 -11.08 13.07 22.69
N TRP A 288 -11.90 12.35 21.94
CA TRP A 288 -13.26 11.94 22.35
C TRP A 288 -13.56 10.45 22.13
N LEU A 289 -12.64 9.66 21.54
CA LEU A 289 -12.81 8.21 21.42
C LEU A 289 -12.76 7.55 22.80
N ASP A 290 -13.66 6.58 23.01
CA ASP A 290 -13.68 5.72 24.19
C ASP A 290 -13.38 4.25 23.82
N VAL A 291 -13.43 3.38 24.84
CA VAL A 291 -13.18 1.94 24.70
C VAL A 291 -14.16 1.26 23.75
N HIS A 292 -15.43 1.69 23.72
CA HIS A 292 -16.45 1.12 22.85
C HIS A 292 -16.12 1.41 21.38
N HIS A 293 -15.79 2.66 21.07
CA HIS A 293 -15.38 3.05 19.73
C HIS A 293 -14.14 2.29 19.24
N ILE A 294 -13.14 2.11 20.10
CA ILE A 294 -11.93 1.39 19.73
C ILE A 294 -12.21 -0.09 19.45
N LYS A 295 -13.07 -0.74 20.25
CA LYS A 295 -13.51 -2.11 19.99
C LYS A 295 -14.21 -2.24 18.64
N GLU A 296 -15.05 -1.28 18.28
CA GLU A 296 -15.74 -1.29 17.00
C GLU A 296 -14.74 -1.14 15.82
N ILE A 297 -13.79 -0.22 15.93
CA ILE A 297 -12.73 -0.04 14.92
C ILE A 297 -11.89 -1.31 14.81
N ALA A 298 -11.55 -1.94 15.94
CA ALA A 298 -10.74 -3.15 15.97
C ALA A 298 -11.44 -4.35 15.33
N LEU A 299 -12.72 -4.55 15.61
CA LEU A 299 -13.54 -5.60 14.99
C LEU A 299 -13.51 -5.46 13.46
N LYS A 300 -13.69 -4.22 12.95
CA LYS A 300 -13.63 -3.92 11.52
C LYS A 300 -12.23 -4.15 10.94
N ALA A 301 -11.18 -3.78 11.66
CA ALA A 301 -9.79 -3.85 11.18
C ALA A 301 -9.19 -5.26 11.19
N THR A 302 -9.70 -6.14 12.04
CA THR A 302 -9.18 -7.49 12.25
C THR A 302 -10.03 -8.58 11.61
N ASP A 303 -11.16 -8.23 10.99
CA ASP A 303 -12.05 -9.18 10.31
C ASP A 303 -11.31 -9.91 9.16
N PRO A 304 -11.14 -11.25 9.24
CA PRO A 304 -10.48 -12.03 8.20
C PRO A 304 -11.24 -12.06 6.87
N LYS A 305 -12.54 -11.71 6.85
CA LYS A 305 -13.36 -11.58 5.63
C LYS A 305 -13.38 -10.16 5.07
N GLY A 306 -12.80 -9.18 5.78
CA GLY A 306 -12.79 -7.76 5.40
C GLY A 306 -11.68 -7.37 4.43
N LEU A 307 -11.71 -6.11 3.99
CA LEU A 307 -10.59 -5.46 3.31
C LEU A 307 -9.35 -5.54 4.22
N GLN A 308 -8.36 -6.37 3.86
CA GLN A 308 -7.08 -6.40 4.57
C GLN A 308 -6.49 -4.99 4.58
N ILE A 309 -6.40 -4.38 5.77
CA ILE A 309 -5.72 -3.10 5.91
C ILE A 309 -4.22 -3.36 5.71
N PRO A 310 -3.56 -2.64 4.80
CA PRO A 310 -2.11 -2.73 4.66
C PRO A 310 -1.43 -2.40 5.99
N PHE A 311 -0.52 -3.25 6.45
CA PHE A 311 0.12 -3.10 7.78
C PHE A 311 0.72 -1.71 7.98
N HIS A 312 1.29 -1.12 6.93
CA HIS A 312 1.87 0.21 6.99
C HIS A 312 0.86 1.32 7.34
N LYS A 313 -0.40 1.20 6.88
CA LYS A 313 -1.47 2.15 7.25
C LYS A 313 -1.80 2.04 8.74
N VAL A 314 -1.80 0.83 9.27
CA VAL A 314 -2.01 0.57 10.71
C VAL A 314 -0.86 1.14 11.53
N ALA A 315 0.39 0.89 11.11
CA ALA A 315 1.58 1.42 11.77
C ALA A 315 1.58 2.96 11.77
N THR A 316 1.35 3.61 10.63
CA THR A 316 1.27 5.08 10.53
C THR A 316 0.19 5.64 11.46
N ALA A 317 -1.01 5.05 11.41
CA ALA A 317 -2.12 5.48 12.25
C ALA A 317 -1.84 5.32 13.76
N TYR A 318 -1.18 4.24 14.17
CA TYR A 318 -0.80 4.02 15.57
C TYR A 318 0.18 5.09 16.09
N ILE A 319 1.16 5.50 15.28
CA ILE A 319 2.11 6.55 15.68
C ILE A 319 1.39 7.86 15.95
N SER A 320 0.49 8.22 15.02
CA SER A 320 -0.27 9.48 15.03
C SER A 320 -1.38 9.50 16.08
N ALA A 321 -1.71 8.35 16.68
CA ALA A 321 -2.74 8.27 17.71
C ALA A 321 -2.30 8.97 19.01
N PRO A 322 -3.24 9.61 19.74
CA PRO A 322 -2.96 10.16 21.07
C PRO A 322 -2.47 9.10 22.06
N ALA A 323 -1.57 9.49 22.98
CA ALA A 323 -0.96 8.58 23.94
C ALA A 323 -1.98 7.82 24.82
N SER A 324 -3.11 8.44 25.14
CA SER A 324 -4.21 7.83 25.90
C SER A 324 -4.85 6.62 25.21
N LEU A 325 -4.83 6.57 23.88
CA LEU A 325 -5.48 5.50 23.11
C LEU A 325 -4.50 4.41 22.67
N LYS A 326 -3.20 4.71 22.66
CA LYS A 326 -2.16 3.74 22.26
C LYS A 326 -2.29 2.40 22.96
N PRO A 327 -2.55 2.31 24.29
CA PRO A 327 -2.71 1.01 24.94
C PRO A 327 -3.79 0.12 24.30
N GLN A 328 -4.95 0.70 24.04
CA GLN A 328 -6.10 -0.01 23.52
C GLN A 328 -5.96 -0.33 22.02
N LEU A 329 -5.40 0.59 21.24
CA LEU A 329 -5.10 0.38 19.82
C LEU A 329 -4.02 -0.68 19.62
N PHE A 330 -3.03 -0.73 20.51
CA PHE A 330 -1.92 -1.67 20.37
C PHE A 330 -2.42 -3.11 20.46
N ASP A 331 -3.08 -3.47 21.56
CA ASP A 331 -3.51 -4.86 21.78
C ASP A 331 -4.64 -5.28 20.82
N GLN A 332 -5.58 -4.38 20.51
CA GLN A 332 -6.76 -4.74 19.72
C GLN A 332 -6.55 -4.67 18.21
N ILE A 333 -5.60 -3.85 17.72
CA ILE A 333 -5.41 -3.62 16.29
C ILE A 333 -3.98 -3.91 15.86
N TYR A 334 -3.00 -3.28 16.49
CA TYR A 334 -1.61 -3.37 16.04
C TYR A 334 -1.06 -4.79 16.17
N VAL A 335 -1.20 -5.42 17.34
CA VAL A 335 -0.68 -6.78 17.59
C VAL A 335 -1.28 -7.83 16.66
N PRO A 336 -2.61 -7.92 16.45
CA PRO A 336 -3.18 -8.87 15.49
C PRO A 336 -2.67 -8.69 14.05
N VAL A 337 -2.58 -7.45 13.56
CA VAL A 337 -2.12 -7.18 12.19
C VAL A 337 -0.62 -7.44 12.05
N MET A 338 0.17 -7.05 13.07
CA MET A 338 1.60 -7.31 13.13
C MET A 338 1.91 -8.81 13.20
N LYS A 339 1.18 -9.57 14.02
CA LYS A 339 1.28 -11.03 14.10
C LYS A 339 1.06 -11.65 12.72
N ARG A 340 -0.06 -11.33 12.07
CA ARG A 340 -0.38 -11.82 10.71
C ARG A 340 0.77 -11.53 9.75
N PHE A 341 1.24 -10.29 9.72
CA PHE A 341 2.34 -9.87 8.85
C PHE A 341 3.64 -10.62 9.15
N SER A 342 3.99 -10.80 10.42
CA SER A 342 5.21 -11.50 10.82
C SER A 342 5.14 -12.99 10.50
N SER A 343 3.98 -13.63 10.69
CA SER A 343 3.77 -15.02 10.28
C SER A 343 3.94 -15.18 8.76
N GLN A 344 3.37 -14.28 7.97
CA GLN A 344 3.57 -14.24 6.51
C GLN A 344 5.04 -14.10 6.15
N MET A 345 5.75 -13.14 6.76
CA MET A 345 7.18 -12.96 6.54
C MET A 345 7.99 -14.22 6.92
N ALA A 346 7.64 -14.89 8.02
CA ALA A 346 8.32 -16.08 8.50
C ALA A 346 8.19 -17.29 7.55
N GLU A 347 7.13 -17.34 6.72
CA GLU A 347 6.97 -18.35 5.67
C GLU A 347 8.04 -18.19 4.55
N PHE A 348 8.49 -16.96 4.30
CA PHE A 348 9.54 -16.65 3.31
C PHE A 348 10.97 -16.87 3.83
N ILE A 349 11.13 -17.12 5.13
CA ILE A 349 12.44 -17.26 5.76
C ILE A 349 12.65 -18.72 6.14
N PRO A 350 13.65 -19.42 5.58
CA PRO A 350 13.96 -20.80 5.95
C PRO A 350 14.05 -21.00 7.45
N LYS A 351 13.54 -22.14 7.92
CA LYS A 351 13.56 -22.49 9.35
C LYS A 351 15.00 -22.53 9.85
N GLY A 352 15.26 -21.94 11.01
CA GLY A 352 16.60 -21.88 11.62
C GLY A 352 17.49 -20.74 11.11
N THR A 353 17.09 -19.99 10.07
CA THR A 353 17.81 -18.77 9.67
C THR A 353 17.61 -17.66 10.70
N GLN A 354 18.71 -17.08 11.19
CA GLN A 354 18.70 -15.92 12.08
C GLN A 354 18.49 -14.65 11.25
N MET A 355 17.70 -13.72 11.79
CA MET A 355 17.53 -12.38 11.21
C MET A 355 18.51 -11.41 11.86
N VAL A 356 19.19 -10.62 11.03
CA VAL A 356 20.15 -9.62 11.48
C VAL A 356 19.79 -8.27 10.86
N LEU A 357 19.41 -7.29 11.69
CA LEU A 357 19.19 -5.91 11.26
C LEU A 357 20.46 -5.08 11.48
N LEU A 358 21.04 -4.55 10.40
CA LEU A 358 22.13 -3.59 10.46
C LEU A 358 21.61 -2.18 10.15
N GLN A 359 21.64 -1.29 11.13
CA GLN A 359 21.17 0.10 11.00
C GLN A 359 22.17 1.08 11.64
N PRO A 360 22.15 2.39 11.32
CA PRO A 360 23.02 3.35 11.99
C PRO A 360 22.57 3.58 13.44
N ASN A 361 23.52 3.82 14.33
CA ASN A 361 23.29 3.94 15.78
C ASN A 361 22.25 4.99 16.21
N SER A 362 22.07 6.03 15.42
CA SER A 362 21.25 7.23 15.68
C SER A 362 19.79 7.07 15.22
N PHE A 363 19.43 5.91 14.67
CA PHE A 363 18.12 5.69 14.04
C PHE A 363 17.09 5.02 14.93
N VAL A 364 17.38 4.71 16.20
CA VAL A 364 16.37 4.07 17.05
C VAL A 364 15.35 5.10 17.51
N ASN A 365 14.28 5.27 16.72
CA ASN A 365 13.08 6.00 17.10
C ASN A 365 11.90 5.03 17.26
N ILE A 366 10.75 5.53 17.69
CA ILE A 366 9.56 4.68 17.92
C ILE A 366 9.16 3.86 16.69
N MET A 367 9.45 4.35 15.49
CA MET A 367 9.16 3.62 14.26
C MET A 367 10.15 2.52 13.94
N SER A 368 11.42 2.72 14.24
CA SER A 368 12.42 1.64 14.19
C SER A 368 12.10 0.58 15.24
N LEU A 369 11.57 0.96 16.41
CA LEU A 369 11.10 0.03 17.43
C LEU A 369 9.84 -0.73 16.98
N LEU A 370 8.88 -0.07 16.31
CA LEU A 370 7.70 -0.72 15.73
C LEU A 370 8.12 -1.71 14.63
N PHE A 371 9.06 -1.30 13.78
CA PHE A 371 9.65 -2.13 12.74
C PHE A 371 10.33 -3.37 13.34
N LEU A 372 11.20 -3.16 14.34
CA LEU A 372 11.86 -4.22 15.09
C LEU A 372 10.87 -5.16 15.75
N ALA A 373 9.83 -4.65 16.41
CA ALA A 373 8.81 -5.48 17.05
C ALA A 373 8.08 -6.37 16.03
N THR A 374 7.88 -5.84 14.82
CA THR A 374 7.22 -6.56 13.72
C THR A 374 8.06 -7.73 13.24
N ILE A 375 9.33 -7.48 12.91
CA ILE A 375 10.22 -8.54 12.44
C ILE A 375 10.59 -9.50 13.57
N SER A 376 10.65 -9.02 14.82
CA SER A 376 10.97 -9.81 15.99
C SER A 376 9.78 -10.60 16.58
N TYR A 377 8.59 -10.54 15.99
CA TYR A 377 7.39 -11.14 16.57
C TYR A 377 7.45 -12.67 16.60
N GLU A 378 7.73 -13.31 15.47
CA GLU A 378 7.82 -14.78 15.37
C GLU A 378 9.23 -15.32 15.67
N ARG A 379 10.27 -14.48 15.57
CA ARG A 379 11.67 -14.89 15.71
C ARG A 379 12.48 -13.78 16.35
N SER A 380 13.49 -14.08 17.14
CA SER A 380 14.41 -13.06 17.65
C SER A 380 15.19 -12.40 16.50
N THR A 381 15.39 -11.08 16.59
CA THR A 381 16.23 -10.34 15.64
C THR A 381 17.50 -9.86 16.35
N ARG A 382 18.66 -10.14 15.77
CA ARG A 382 19.94 -9.57 16.21
C ARG A 382 20.08 -8.18 15.60
N ILE A 383 20.40 -7.18 16.41
CA ILE A 383 20.58 -5.81 15.95
C ILE A 383 22.06 -5.47 15.99
N LEU A 384 22.57 -4.95 14.87
CA LEU A 384 23.91 -4.40 14.75
C LEU A 384 23.80 -2.91 14.45
N LEU A 385 24.55 -2.08 15.19
CA LEU A 385 24.48 -0.62 15.11
C LEU A 385 25.76 -0.03 14.51
N ALA A 386 25.68 0.53 13.31
CA ALA A 386 26.79 1.23 12.67
C ALA A 386 27.04 2.62 13.30
N GLY A 387 28.22 2.84 13.87
CA GLY A 387 28.64 4.15 14.40
C GLY A 387 30.14 4.25 14.65
N GLU A 388 30.74 5.44 14.44
CA GLU A 388 32.19 5.67 14.61
C GLU A 388 32.70 5.42 16.04
N ASP A 389 31.87 5.76 17.05
CA ASP A 389 32.25 5.64 18.46
C ASP A 389 31.84 4.29 19.07
N VAL A 390 31.23 3.40 18.30
CA VAL A 390 30.88 2.04 18.73
C VAL A 390 32.16 1.21 18.62
N LYS A 391 33.03 1.32 19.64
CA LYS A 391 34.39 0.74 19.64
C LYS A 391 34.40 -0.78 19.48
N GLU A 392 33.30 -1.43 19.82
CA GLU A 392 32.97 -2.81 19.47
C GLU A 392 31.49 -2.83 19.11
N HIS A 393 31.11 -3.32 17.93
CA HIS A 393 29.70 -3.66 17.70
C HIS A 393 29.29 -4.63 18.80
N ASP A 394 28.36 -4.21 19.64
CA ASP A 394 27.90 -5.07 20.73
C ASP A 394 27.06 -6.18 20.10
N ASP A 395 27.68 -7.34 19.85
CA ASP A 395 27.06 -8.52 19.25
C ASP A 395 25.92 -9.10 20.11
N ARG A 396 25.65 -8.50 21.29
CA ARG A 396 24.82 -9.08 22.35
C ARG A 396 23.37 -8.60 22.33
N THR A 397 23.01 -7.56 21.58
CA THR A 397 21.63 -7.05 21.64
C THR A 397 20.70 -7.82 20.70
N ILE A 398 20.27 -8.98 21.20
CA ILE A 398 19.14 -9.72 20.64
C ILE A 398 17.86 -9.14 21.25
N LEU A 399 17.02 -8.51 20.44
CA LEU A 399 15.72 -8.00 20.88
C LEU A 399 14.61 -8.94 20.45
N GLY A 400 13.99 -9.58 21.44
CA GLY A 400 12.72 -10.29 21.29
C GLY A 400 11.53 -9.33 21.35
N TYR A 401 10.39 -9.79 20.83
CA TYR A 401 9.16 -9.01 20.84
C TYR A 401 8.72 -8.58 22.23
N ASP A 402 8.79 -9.43 23.25
CA ASP A 402 8.34 -9.09 24.60
C ASP A 402 9.06 -7.86 25.16
N LYS A 403 10.38 -7.79 24.96
CA LYS A 403 11.21 -6.65 25.38
C LYS A 403 10.87 -5.38 24.60
N LEU A 404 10.55 -5.49 23.31
CA LEU A 404 10.16 -4.36 22.47
C LEU A 404 8.74 -3.87 22.75
N ARG A 405 7.84 -4.80 23.08
CA ARG A 405 6.43 -4.53 23.39
C ARG A 405 6.33 -3.49 24.50
N ASP A 406 7.00 -3.73 25.61
CA ASP A 406 6.94 -2.83 26.78
C ASP A 406 7.40 -1.42 26.44
N VAL A 407 8.43 -1.29 25.60
CA VAL A 407 8.99 0.00 25.19
C VAL A 407 8.03 0.79 24.29
N LEU A 408 7.23 0.10 23.47
CA LEU A 408 6.25 0.74 22.59
C LEU A 408 5.10 1.42 23.35
N PHE A 409 4.93 1.11 24.64
CA PHE A 409 3.98 1.78 25.54
C PHE A 409 4.61 2.86 26.42
N MET A 410 5.94 2.98 26.43
CA MET A 410 6.60 3.98 27.25
C MET A 410 6.35 5.39 26.71
N SER A 411 6.42 6.38 27.61
CA SER A 411 6.54 7.78 27.20
C SER A 411 7.79 7.95 26.33
N ARG A 412 7.86 9.03 25.56
CA ARG A 412 9.07 9.34 24.77
C ARG A 412 10.34 9.28 25.63
N SER A 413 10.31 9.86 26.83
CA SER A 413 11.44 9.83 27.76
C SER A 413 11.74 8.42 28.28
N GLY A 414 10.72 7.58 28.48
CA GLY A 414 10.91 6.18 28.87
C GLY A 414 11.53 5.35 27.73
N ALA A 415 11.07 5.55 26.49
CA ALA A 415 11.68 4.93 25.31
C ALA A 415 13.13 5.41 25.12
N GLU A 416 13.40 6.72 25.26
CA GLU A 416 14.76 7.26 25.22
C GLU A 416 15.65 6.67 26.34
N GLY A 417 15.11 6.46 27.55
CA GLY A 417 15.79 5.80 28.65
C GLY A 417 16.09 4.33 28.38
N PHE A 418 15.15 3.58 27.81
CA PHE A 418 15.38 2.21 27.35
C PHE A 418 16.50 2.16 26.31
N LEU A 419 16.46 3.06 25.33
CA LEU A 419 17.48 3.13 24.28
C LEU A 419 18.87 3.48 24.83
N LEU A 420 18.94 4.40 25.80
CA LEU A 420 20.18 4.69 26.51
C LEU A 420 20.71 3.47 27.28
N ASN A 421 19.84 2.69 27.89
CA ASN A 421 20.24 1.49 28.63
C ASN A 421 20.73 0.37 27.70
N GLU A 422 20.02 0.13 26.59
CA GLU A 422 20.32 -0.97 25.67
C GLU A 422 21.46 -0.67 24.69
N PHE A 423 21.62 0.60 24.32
CA PHE A 423 22.51 1.02 23.22
C PHE A 423 23.42 2.20 23.60
N GLY A 424 23.38 2.67 24.84
CA GLY A 424 24.19 3.78 25.33
C GLY A 424 23.80 5.15 24.75
N GLY A 425 24.66 6.15 24.99
CA GLY A 425 24.47 7.53 24.49
C GLY A 425 24.46 7.67 22.96
N HIS A 426 24.74 6.60 22.22
CA HIS A 426 24.75 6.58 20.75
C HIS A 426 23.34 6.57 20.16
N ALA A 427 22.34 6.00 20.85
CA ALA A 427 20.97 5.89 20.36
C ALA A 427 20.19 7.21 20.32
N LEU A 428 20.66 8.25 21.02
CA LEU A 428 19.99 9.55 21.09
C LEU A 428 20.56 10.63 20.16
N ARG A 429 21.56 10.30 19.34
CA ARG A 429 22.17 11.28 18.43
C ARG A 429 21.22 11.62 17.27
N ARG A 430 21.04 12.91 16.99
CA ARG A 430 20.16 13.40 15.90
C ARG A 430 20.80 13.34 14.51
N SER A 431 22.11 13.18 14.45
CA SER A 431 22.87 13.05 13.21
C SER A 431 23.56 11.70 13.18
N TRP A 432 23.54 11.06 12.02
CA TRP A 432 24.23 9.79 11.84
C TRP A 432 25.65 10.01 11.33
N ARG A 433 26.59 9.28 11.94
CA ARG A 433 27.99 9.16 11.53
C ARG A 433 28.43 7.71 11.66
N PHE A 434 28.83 7.11 10.56
CA PHE A 434 29.43 5.78 10.56
C PHE A 434 30.58 5.73 9.55
N ASP A 435 31.55 4.88 9.88
CA ASP A 435 32.70 4.55 9.03
C ASP A 435 32.40 3.26 8.25
N GLU A 436 32.69 3.26 6.94
CA GLU A 436 32.59 2.06 6.10
C GLU A 436 33.39 0.88 6.66
N ARG A 437 34.51 1.12 7.34
CA ARG A 437 35.33 0.08 8.00
C ARG A 437 34.57 -0.59 9.12
N VAL A 438 33.88 0.20 9.93
CA VAL A 438 33.06 -0.29 11.05
C VAL A 438 31.88 -1.09 10.52
N VAL A 439 31.24 -0.63 9.44
CA VAL A 439 30.18 -1.38 8.75
C VAL A 439 30.72 -2.68 8.15
N ALA A 440 31.86 -2.63 7.47
CA ALA A 440 32.49 -3.78 6.85
C ALA A 440 32.85 -4.86 7.89
N SER A 441 33.43 -4.46 9.03
CA SER A 441 33.74 -5.36 10.14
C SER A 441 32.49 -5.97 10.79
N ALA A 442 31.33 -5.29 10.73
CA ALA A 442 30.07 -5.86 11.21
C ALA A 442 29.64 -7.05 10.36
N PHE A 443 29.84 -6.99 9.04
CA PHE A 443 29.51 -8.10 8.14
C PHE A 443 30.34 -9.35 8.40
N ASP A 444 31.58 -9.20 8.85
CA ASP A 444 32.46 -10.34 9.19
C ASP A 444 31.92 -11.20 10.33
N ARG A 445 30.90 -10.70 11.05
CA ARG A 445 30.24 -11.36 12.19
C ARG A 445 28.85 -11.91 11.85
N ILE A 446 28.45 -11.81 10.59
CA ILE A 446 27.16 -12.31 10.09
C ILE A 446 27.41 -13.60 9.34
N ASP A 447 26.68 -14.66 9.70
CA ASP A 447 26.72 -15.89 8.91
C ASP A 447 26.14 -15.61 7.52
N GLY A 448 26.81 -16.06 6.46
CA GLY A 448 26.33 -15.88 5.09
C GLY A 448 24.96 -16.53 4.82
N ASP A 449 24.54 -17.49 5.65
CA ASP A 449 23.22 -18.12 5.62
C ASP A 449 22.11 -17.32 6.33
N ASP A 450 22.46 -16.31 7.12
CA ASP A 450 21.52 -15.42 7.80
C ASP A 450 20.77 -14.52 6.81
N LEU A 451 19.58 -14.06 7.22
CA LEU A 451 18.89 -12.98 6.54
C LEU A 451 19.38 -11.65 7.09
N LEU A 452 20.18 -10.95 6.29
CA LEU A 452 20.60 -9.59 6.58
C LEU A 452 19.53 -8.59 6.12
N ILE A 453 18.98 -7.82 7.04
CA ILE A 453 18.19 -6.62 6.73
C ILE A 453 19.13 -5.41 6.87
N LEU A 454 19.38 -4.70 5.76
CA LEU A 454 20.30 -3.58 5.70
C LEU A 454 19.51 -2.26 5.68
N ASP A 455 19.71 -1.42 6.69
CA ASP A 455 19.02 -0.13 6.84
C ASP A 455 20.01 1.05 6.88
N LEU A 456 21.03 0.99 6.02
CA LEU A 456 22.05 2.04 5.94
C LEU A 456 21.72 3.06 4.84
N PRO A 457 21.94 4.37 5.05
CA PRO A 457 21.82 5.36 3.99
C PRO A 457 22.84 5.08 2.87
N PHE A 458 22.64 5.73 1.73
CA PHE A 458 23.43 5.49 0.52
C PHE A 458 24.94 5.66 0.74
N VAL A 459 25.68 4.58 0.53
CA VAL A 459 27.14 4.50 0.64
C VAL A 459 27.63 3.72 -0.56
N PHE A 460 28.32 4.36 -1.51
CA PHE A 460 29.00 3.59 -2.56
C PHE A 460 30.37 3.15 -2.05
N SER A 461 30.42 1.98 -1.41
CA SER A 461 31.65 1.40 -0.90
C SER A 461 31.91 0.02 -1.49
N THR A 462 33.05 -0.14 -2.16
CA THR A 462 33.51 -1.43 -2.70
C THR A 462 33.69 -2.46 -1.58
N ARG A 463 34.13 -2.04 -0.38
CA ARG A 463 34.32 -2.94 0.77
C ARG A 463 33.01 -3.52 1.28
N ILE A 464 31.98 -2.68 1.38
CA ILE A 464 30.64 -3.14 1.74
C ILE A 464 30.12 -4.10 0.67
N LEU A 465 30.28 -3.75 -0.61
CA LEU A 465 29.87 -4.60 -1.71
C LEU A 465 30.54 -5.99 -1.66
N GLU A 466 31.86 -6.05 -1.49
CA GLU A 466 32.63 -7.29 -1.35
C GLU A 466 32.07 -8.18 -0.25
N ARG A 467 31.75 -7.61 0.92
CA ARG A 467 31.14 -8.36 2.02
C ARG A 467 29.72 -8.84 1.71
N LEU A 468 28.90 -8.01 1.06
CA LEU A 468 27.57 -8.40 0.62
C LEU A 468 27.58 -9.55 -0.40
N LEU A 469 28.68 -9.77 -1.14
CA LEU A 469 28.79 -10.92 -2.06
C LEU A 469 28.81 -12.28 -1.34
N HIS A 470 29.26 -12.31 -0.08
CA HIS A 470 29.32 -13.53 0.73
C HIS A 470 27.97 -13.86 1.38
N MET A 471 27.09 -12.87 1.51
CA MET A 471 25.73 -13.06 2.01
C MET A 471 24.88 -13.77 0.96
N LYS A 472 24.07 -14.75 1.36
CA LYS A 472 23.11 -15.40 0.45
C LYS A 472 21.80 -14.62 0.33
N ARG A 473 21.42 -13.88 1.38
CA ARG A 473 20.14 -13.16 1.47
C ARG A 473 20.33 -11.81 2.14
N VAL A 474 20.14 -10.74 1.37
CA VAL A 474 20.20 -9.37 1.86
C VAL A 474 18.92 -8.65 1.46
N LEU A 475 18.23 -8.04 2.42
CA LEU A 475 17.10 -7.16 2.21
C LEU A 475 17.52 -5.73 2.57
N ASN A 476 17.87 -4.95 1.56
CA ASN A 476 18.29 -3.57 1.73
C ASN A 476 17.08 -2.63 1.68
N LEU A 477 16.80 -1.94 2.78
CA LEU A 477 15.73 -0.97 2.86
C LEU A 477 16.06 0.30 2.05
N ALA A 478 17.34 0.60 1.83
CA ALA A 478 17.81 1.77 1.06
C ALA A 478 18.02 1.45 -0.43
N ASN A 479 18.82 2.26 -1.13
CA ASN A 479 19.20 2.05 -2.53
C ASN A 479 20.15 0.86 -2.68
N ASN A 480 20.11 0.20 -3.83
CA ASN A 480 20.92 -0.99 -4.12
C ASN A 480 22.44 -0.69 -4.16
N PHE A 481 23.23 -1.57 -3.53
CA PHE A 481 24.69 -1.62 -3.69
C PHE A 481 25.09 -2.40 -4.95
N GLY A 482 24.21 -3.28 -5.43
CA GLY A 482 24.41 -4.06 -6.66
C GLY A 482 24.86 -5.50 -6.40
N SER A 483 24.93 -5.96 -5.13
CA SER A 483 25.29 -7.35 -4.81
C SER A 483 24.23 -8.32 -5.38
N PRO A 484 24.60 -9.48 -5.96
CA PRO A 484 23.65 -10.47 -6.44
C PRO A 484 22.67 -10.97 -5.35
N SER A 485 23.06 -10.99 -4.09
CA SER A 485 22.22 -11.48 -2.98
C SER A 485 21.27 -10.42 -2.39
N GLU A 486 21.29 -9.20 -2.92
CA GLU A 486 20.60 -8.05 -2.37
C GLU A 486 19.26 -7.75 -3.05
N VAL A 487 18.20 -7.66 -2.28
CA VAL A 487 16.90 -7.12 -2.68
C VAL A 487 16.80 -5.73 -2.09
N SER A 488 16.66 -4.69 -2.93
CA SER A 488 16.51 -3.32 -2.44
C SER A 488 15.03 -2.93 -2.42
N LEU A 489 14.65 -2.01 -1.52
CA LEU A 489 13.27 -1.51 -1.40
C LEU A 489 13.12 -0.01 -1.73
N SER A 490 14.19 0.66 -2.14
CA SER A 490 14.23 2.10 -2.52
C SER A 490 13.53 3.02 -1.52
N VAL A 491 13.77 2.85 -0.22
CA VAL A 491 13.41 3.90 0.73
C VAL A 491 14.25 5.13 0.40
N LYS A 492 13.60 6.21 -0.05
CA LYS A 492 14.28 7.49 -0.29
C LYS A 492 14.79 8.04 1.03
N TYR A 493 16.09 7.91 1.26
CA TYR A 493 16.81 8.85 2.11
C TYR A 493 16.88 10.17 1.33
N ILE A 494 16.52 11.29 1.96
CA ILE A 494 16.83 12.61 1.42
C ILE A 494 18.23 12.95 1.95
N PRO A 495 19.31 12.73 1.19
CA PRO A 495 20.63 13.17 1.62
C PRO A 495 20.60 14.70 1.67
N ARG A 496 20.72 15.28 2.87
CA ARG A 496 20.78 16.74 3.00
C ARG A 496 22.19 17.31 2.88
N ILE A 497 23.24 16.50 3.03
CA ILE A 497 24.67 16.76 2.72
C ILE A 497 25.43 15.45 3.04
N SER A 498 26.29 14.96 2.16
CA SER A 498 27.29 13.92 2.48
C SER A 498 28.68 14.54 2.39
N ILE A 499 29.34 14.78 3.52
CA ILE A 499 30.76 15.19 3.54
C ILE A 499 31.56 13.94 3.86
N ARG A 500 32.37 13.50 2.89
CA ARG A 500 33.42 12.51 3.12
C ARG A 500 34.54 13.23 3.87
N SER A 501 34.69 12.97 5.16
CA SER A 501 35.90 13.42 5.88
C SER A 501 37.11 12.63 5.36
N ASN A 502 38.32 13.07 5.71
CA ASN A 502 39.57 12.37 5.38
C ASN A 502 39.61 10.90 5.88
N ASP A 503 38.66 10.50 6.74
CA ASP A 503 38.55 9.17 7.34
C ASP A 503 37.37 8.32 6.81
N MET A 504 36.81 8.62 5.63
CA MET A 504 35.71 7.84 5.03
C MET A 504 34.39 7.84 5.85
N ALA A 505 34.17 8.88 6.67
CA ALA A 505 32.94 9.08 7.41
C ALA A 505 31.78 9.53 6.51
N TYR A 506 30.58 9.00 6.74
CA TYR A 506 29.35 9.51 6.12
C TYR A 506 28.48 10.23 7.14
N PHE A 507 27.84 11.30 6.69
CA PHE A 507 27.01 12.15 7.54
C PHE A 507 25.66 12.44 6.88
N GLY A 508 24.61 12.54 7.69
CA GLY A 508 23.32 13.06 7.23
C GLY A 508 22.33 13.34 8.36
N TYR A 509 21.26 14.04 8.02
CA TYR A 509 20.44 14.77 8.99
C TYR A 509 19.02 14.23 9.23
N SER A 510 18.46 13.40 8.36
CA SER A 510 17.08 12.93 8.58
C SER A 510 16.68 11.74 7.74
N ARG A 511 15.82 10.90 8.34
CA ARG A 511 14.93 9.96 7.67
C ARG A 511 13.51 10.23 8.19
N PHE A 512 12.51 10.16 7.34
CA PHE A 512 11.17 9.79 7.80
C PHE A 512 11.19 8.27 7.91
N SER A 513 10.94 7.67 9.07
CA SER A 513 11.01 6.20 9.27
C SER A 513 9.75 5.48 8.75
N GLU A 514 8.69 6.22 8.44
CA GLU A 514 7.44 5.74 7.82
C GLU A 514 7.61 4.96 6.49
N PRO A 515 8.53 5.31 5.57
CA PRO A 515 8.69 4.61 4.31
C PRO A 515 9.32 3.22 4.44
N ALA A 516 10.11 2.90 5.49
CA ALA A 516 10.73 1.56 5.59
C ALA A 516 9.73 0.47 5.94
N VAL A 517 8.92 0.71 6.97
CA VAL A 517 7.82 -0.21 7.34
C VAL A 517 6.85 -0.34 6.16
N SER A 518 6.57 0.77 5.47
CA SER A 518 5.72 0.78 4.28
C SER A 518 6.30 -0.05 3.13
N SER A 519 7.58 0.15 2.82
CA SER A 519 8.25 -0.56 1.73
C SER A 519 8.43 -2.04 2.04
N LEU A 520 8.72 -2.42 3.30
CA LEU A 520 8.81 -3.83 3.67
C LEU A 520 7.43 -4.51 3.60
N ALA A 521 6.38 -3.86 4.09
CA ALA A 521 5.04 -4.42 4.02
C ALA A 521 4.63 -4.70 2.57
N GLY A 522 4.82 -3.71 1.69
CA GLY A 522 4.59 -3.88 0.26
C GLY A 522 5.56 -4.85 -0.43
N PHE A 523 6.69 -5.20 0.18
CA PHE A 523 7.61 -6.21 -0.35
C PHE A 523 7.13 -7.63 -0.07
N ILE A 524 6.70 -7.93 1.16
CA ILE A 524 6.21 -9.25 1.53
C ILE A 524 4.96 -9.62 0.73
N GLU A 525 4.01 -8.68 0.60
CA GLU A 525 2.81 -8.85 -0.22
C GLU A 525 3.16 -9.22 -1.68
N ARG A 526 4.28 -8.70 -2.20
CA ARG A 526 4.76 -9.02 -3.56
C ARG A 526 5.46 -10.36 -3.65
N LEU A 527 6.27 -10.74 -2.67
CA LEU A 527 6.92 -12.06 -2.65
C LEU A 527 5.89 -13.20 -2.62
N GLU A 528 4.83 -13.08 -1.81
CA GLU A 528 3.71 -14.02 -1.80
C GLU A 528 3.09 -14.20 -3.19
N TRP A 529 3.04 -13.12 -3.96
CA TRP A 529 2.52 -13.19 -5.31
C TRP A 529 3.52 -13.83 -6.28
N PHE A 530 4.80 -13.46 -6.22
CA PHE A 530 5.83 -14.02 -7.10
C PHE A 530 6.01 -15.52 -6.91
N ASP A 531 5.88 -16.02 -5.68
CA ASP A 531 5.90 -17.46 -5.42
C ASP A 531 4.72 -18.17 -6.09
N ARG A 532 3.51 -17.60 -5.98
CA ARG A 532 2.32 -18.10 -6.69
C ARG A 532 2.50 -18.08 -8.21
N ALA A 533 3.06 -17.00 -8.76
CA ALA A 533 3.31 -16.87 -10.19
C ALA A 533 4.38 -17.81 -10.71
N GLY A 534 5.48 -17.99 -9.98
CA GLY A 534 6.56 -18.91 -10.32
C GLY A 534 6.06 -20.36 -10.42
N GLY A 535 5.15 -20.77 -9.53
CA GLY A 535 4.48 -22.07 -9.60
C GLY A 535 3.55 -22.24 -10.82
N VAL A 536 2.93 -21.15 -11.29
CA VAL A 536 2.01 -21.16 -12.44
C VAL A 536 2.77 -21.12 -13.77
N ILE A 537 3.88 -20.39 -13.86
CA ILE A 537 4.67 -20.21 -15.09
C ILE A 537 5.58 -21.42 -15.39
N ALA A 538 5.98 -22.16 -14.36
CA ALA A 538 6.76 -23.40 -14.51
C ALA A 538 5.92 -24.60 -15.00
N CYS A 539 4.59 -24.48 -14.95
CA CYS A 539 3.63 -25.38 -15.58
C CYS A 539 3.34 -24.96 -17.04
#